data_AF-A0A2S9F314-F1
#
_entry.id   AF-A0A2S9F314-F1
#
_cell.length_a   1.000
_cell.length_b   1.000
_cell.length_c   1.000
_cell.angle_alpha   90.00
_cell.angle_beta   90.00
_cell.angle_gamma   90.00
#
_symmetry.space_group_name_H-M   'P 1'
#
loop_
_entity.id
_entity.type
_entity.pdbx_description
1 polymer ?
#
loop_
_entity_poly.entity_id
_entity_poly.type
_entity_poly.pdbx_seq_one_letter_code
_entity_poly.pdbx_strand_id
1 'polypeptide(L)'
;MAAEGLPVQKACRPLSVAESGYYEWRCRPPSARAVRHAWLTEQIRAVHTASRGTYGARRVYAELTLGLGLQVGHNQVELLMARAAIKGLPGTRRPRPPA
;
A
#
# COMPACT_ATOMS: atom_id res chain seq x y z
N MET A 1 20.63 -6.33 11.25
CA MET A 1 21.74 -5.48 10.73
C MET A 1 21.87 -4.09 11.36
N ALA A 2 20.81 -3.35 11.72
CA ALA A 2 20.93 -2.22 12.69
C ALA A 2 20.11 -2.47 13.97
N ALA A 3 18.99 -3.19 13.85
CA ALA A 3 18.20 -3.69 14.98
C ALA A 3 18.90 -4.81 15.79
N GLU A 4 20.01 -5.34 15.29
CA GLU A 4 20.81 -6.42 15.91
C GLU A 4 22.11 -5.90 16.56
N GLY A 5 22.28 -4.58 16.68
CA GLY A 5 23.46 -3.97 17.34
C GLY A 5 24.78 -4.06 16.55
N LEU A 6 24.76 -4.49 15.29
CA LEU A 6 25.95 -4.57 14.44
C LEU A 6 26.36 -3.18 13.91
N PRO A 7 27.66 -2.83 13.93
CA PRO A 7 28.16 -1.59 13.31
C PRO A 7 27.86 -1.56 11.82
N VAL A 8 27.29 -0.45 11.33
CA VAL A 8 26.89 -0.25 9.91
C VAL A 8 28.04 -0.55 8.95
N GLN A 9 29.27 -0.16 9.29
CA GLN A 9 30.52 -0.51 8.61
C GLN A 9 30.65 -2.01 8.29
N LYS A 10 30.38 -2.87 9.29
CA LYS A 10 30.52 -4.33 9.17
C LYS A 10 29.41 -4.92 8.31
N ALA A 11 28.24 -4.29 8.25
CA ALA A 11 27.13 -4.69 7.40
C ALA A 11 27.29 -4.21 5.94
N CYS A 12 27.86 -3.03 5.73
CA CYS A 12 28.07 -2.42 4.41
C CYS A 12 29.21 -3.08 3.61
N ARG A 13 30.27 -3.53 4.29
CA ARG A 13 31.46 -4.15 3.67
C ARG A 13 31.15 -5.41 2.83
N PRO A 14 30.38 -6.41 3.30
CA PRO A 14 30.04 -7.58 2.48
C PRO A 14 29.04 -7.26 1.34
N LEU A 15 28.30 -6.16 1.45
CA LEU A 15 27.33 -5.72 0.44
C LEU A 15 27.96 -4.75 -0.59
N SER A 16 29.24 -4.40 -0.45
CA SER A 16 29.94 -3.42 -1.30
C SER A 16 29.20 -2.07 -1.42
N VAL A 17 28.49 -1.65 -0.37
CA VAL A 17 27.78 -0.36 -0.30
C VAL A 17 28.60 0.61 0.54
N ALA A 18 28.69 1.87 0.13
CA ALA A 18 29.31 2.92 0.94
C ALA A 18 28.45 3.23 2.18
N GLU A 19 29.09 3.45 3.33
CA GLU A 19 28.41 3.81 4.59
C GLU A 19 27.58 5.08 4.48
N SER A 20 28.09 6.08 3.77
CA SER A 20 27.36 7.32 3.49
C SER A 20 26.05 7.05 2.74
N GLY A 21 26.08 6.18 1.73
CA GLY A 21 24.89 5.77 0.99
C GLY A 21 23.85 5.03 1.84
N TYR A 22 24.28 4.27 2.84
CA TYR A 22 23.39 3.63 3.81
C TYR A 22 22.65 4.67 4.67
N TYR A 23 23.38 5.66 5.23
CA TYR A 23 22.77 6.70 6.04
C TYR A 23 21.92 7.66 5.22
N GLU A 24 22.34 8.03 4.01
CA GLU A 24 21.54 8.84 3.09
C GLU A 24 20.24 8.14 2.72
N TRP A 25 20.27 6.85 2.41
CA TRP A 25 19.06 6.08 2.14
C TRP A 25 18.14 6.02 3.37
N ARG A 26 18.72 5.80 4.56
CA ARG A 26 17.98 5.71 5.83
C ARG A 26 17.33 7.05 6.23
N CYS A 27 17.99 8.17 5.97
CA CYS A 27 17.52 9.51 6.31
C CYS A 27 16.71 10.16 5.18
N ARG A 28 16.55 9.50 4.02
CA ARG A 28 15.85 10.08 2.88
C ARG A 28 14.38 10.33 3.25
N PRO A 29 13.89 11.58 3.12
CA PRO A 29 12.50 11.90 3.41
C PRO A 29 11.57 11.13 2.46
N PRO A 30 10.32 10.82 2.90
CA PRO A 30 9.37 10.13 2.05
C PRO A 30 9.11 10.94 0.79
N SER A 31 9.16 10.27 -0.37
CA SER A 31 8.85 10.92 -1.64
C SER A 31 7.40 11.41 -1.66
N ALA A 32 7.09 12.42 -2.49
CA ALA A 32 5.72 12.90 -2.68
C ALA A 32 4.74 11.78 -3.03
N ARG A 33 5.21 10.76 -3.78
CA ARG A 33 4.42 9.55 -4.08
C ARG A 33 4.14 8.71 -2.83
N ALA A 34 5.14 8.52 -1.96
CA ALA A 34 4.97 7.79 -0.71
C ALA A 34 3.97 8.50 0.22
N VAL A 35 4.06 9.83 0.33
CA VAL A 35 3.10 10.65 1.10
C VAL A 35 1.69 10.52 0.52
N ARG A 36 1.53 10.66 -0.80
CA ARG A 36 0.23 10.50 -1.46
C ARG A 36 -0.33 9.09 -1.28
N HIS A 37 0.51 8.06 -1.32
CA HIS A 37 0.10 6.68 -1.09
C HIS A 37 -0.37 6.47 0.35
N ALA A 38 0.36 6.98 1.33
CA ALA A 38 -0.06 6.91 2.74
C ALA A 38 -1.41 7.59 2.95
N TRP A 39 -1.57 8.82 2.45
CA TRP A 39 -2.84 9.54 2.51
C TRP A 39 -3.98 8.78 1.82
N LEU A 40 -3.75 8.24 0.62
CA LEU A 40 -4.76 7.48 -0.10
C LEU A 40 -5.12 6.16 0.61
N THR A 41 -4.14 5.51 1.26
CA THR A 41 -4.39 4.33 2.09
C THR A 41 -5.32 4.64 3.26
N GLU A 42 -5.19 5.81 3.89
CA GLU A 42 -6.12 6.22 4.95
C GLU A 42 -7.54 6.46 4.43
N GLN A 43 -7.70 7.08 3.26
CA GLN A 43 -9.01 7.23 2.63
C GLN A 43 -9.64 5.86 2.29
N ILE A 44 -8.84 4.93 1.78
CA ILE A 44 -9.26 3.54 1.51
C ILE A 44 -9.74 2.87 2.80
N ARG A 45 -9.01 3.02 3.91
CA ARG A 45 -9.39 2.48 5.23
C ARG A 45 -10.72 3.06 5.70
N ALA A 46 -10.90 4.38 5.59
CA ALA A 46 -12.13 5.06 5.99
C ALA A 46 -13.35 4.52 5.23
N VAL A 47 -13.26 4.41 3.89
CA VAL A 47 -14.31 3.84 3.04
C VAL A 47 -14.58 2.37 3.37
N HIS A 48 -13.54 1.58 3.58
CA HIS A 48 -13.68 0.16 3.90
C HIS A 48 -14.35 -0.04 5.27
N THR A 49 -13.99 0.76 6.28
CA THR A 49 -14.61 0.73 7.60
C THR A 49 -16.06 1.20 7.55
N ALA A 50 -16.37 2.27 6.80
CA ALA A 50 -17.73 2.78 6.60
C ALA A 50 -18.65 1.73 5.95
N SER A 51 -18.10 0.94 5.03
CA SER A 51 -18.80 -0.19 4.40
C SER A 51 -18.77 -1.49 5.24
N ARG A 52 -18.35 -1.43 6.50
CA ARG A 52 -18.25 -2.57 7.44
C ARG A 52 -17.39 -3.72 6.91
N GLY A 53 -16.36 -3.40 6.15
CA GLY A 53 -15.45 -4.37 5.55
C GLY A 53 -15.99 -5.14 4.35
N THR A 54 -17.18 -4.76 3.85
CA THR A 54 -17.80 -5.48 2.75
C THR A 54 -17.19 -5.15 1.39
N TYR A 55 -16.67 -3.92 1.22
CA TYR A 55 -16.22 -3.44 -0.08
C TYR A 55 -14.81 -3.91 -0.42
N GLY A 56 -14.69 -4.52 -1.60
CA GLY A 56 -13.40 -4.79 -2.26
C GLY A 56 -12.97 -3.64 -3.18
N ALA A 57 -11.84 -3.81 -3.86
CA ALA A 57 -11.19 -2.75 -4.62
C ALA A 57 -12.09 -2.03 -5.64
N ARG A 58 -12.92 -2.75 -6.38
CA ARG A 58 -13.86 -2.15 -7.34
C ARG A 58 -14.85 -1.18 -6.68
N ARG A 59 -15.42 -1.55 -5.53
CA ARG A 59 -16.40 -0.73 -4.81
C ARG A 59 -15.73 0.43 -4.09
N VAL A 60 -14.57 0.19 -3.47
CA VAL A 60 -13.77 1.26 -2.86
C VAL A 60 -13.33 2.28 -3.91
N TYR A 61 -12.90 1.83 -5.08
CA TYR A 61 -12.55 2.71 -6.20
C TYR A 61 -13.73 3.58 -6.63
N ALA A 62 -14.93 3.00 -6.78
CA ALA A 62 -16.13 3.75 -7.11
C ALA A 62 -16.44 4.81 -6.04
N GLU A 63 -16.33 4.49 -4.75
CA GLU A 63 -16.57 5.44 -3.66
C GLU A 63 -15.55 6.58 -3.65
N LEU A 64 -14.27 6.27 -3.84
CA LEU A 64 -13.19 7.26 -3.88
C LEU A 64 -13.36 8.22 -5.07
N THR A 65 -13.78 7.70 -6.23
CA THR A 65 -13.91 8.50 -7.45
C THR A 65 -15.23 9.25 -7.53
N LEU A 66 -16.35 8.56 -7.35
CA LEU A 66 -17.70 9.12 -7.50
C LEU A 66 -18.20 9.79 -6.23
N GLY A 67 -17.89 9.22 -5.06
CA GLY A 67 -18.33 9.76 -3.76
C GLY A 67 -17.45 10.91 -3.28
N LEU A 68 -16.12 10.74 -3.36
CA LEU A 68 -15.15 11.71 -2.86
C LEU A 68 -14.49 12.57 -3.97
N GLY A 69 -14.78 12.31 -5.25
CA GLY A 69 -14.24 13.10 -6.37
C GLY A 69 -12.74 12.92 -6.61
N LEU A 70 -12.11 11.89 -6.03
CA LEU A 70 -10.66 11.72 -6.09
C LEU A 70 -10.22 11.12 -7.42
N GLN A 71 -9.19 11.71 -8.03
CA GLN A 71 -8.54 11.19 -9.23
C GLN A 71 -7.51 10.12 -8.83
N VAL A 72 -7.94 8.85 -8.89
CA VAL A 72 -7.13 7.67 -8.56
C VAL A 72 -7.30 6.61 -9.63
N GLY A 73 -6.30 5.73 -9.81
CA GLY A 73 -6.41 4.59 -10.72
C GLY A 73 -6.88 3.33 -10.00
N HIS A 74 -7.65 2.48 -10.67
CA HIS A 74 -8.14 1.22 -10.11
C HIS A 74 -7.00 0.32 -9.59
N ASN A 75 -5.96 0.12 -10.39
CA ASN A 75 -4.79 -0.71 -10.02
C ASN A 75 -4.04 -0.12 -8.82
N GLN A 76 -4.06 1.20 -8.65
CA GLN A 76 -3.45 1.84 -7.49
C GLN A 76 -4.24 1.53 -6.22
N VAL A 77 -5.58 1.56 -6.28
CA VAL A 77 -6.44 1.16 -5.17
C VAL A 77 -6.22 -0.30 -4.81
N GLU A 78 -6.18 -1.21 -5.80
CA GLU A 78 -5.87 -2.62 -5.57
C GLU A 78 -4.52 -2.83 -4.89
N LEU A 79 -3.47 -2.19 -5.40
CA LEU A 79 -2.13 -2.27 -4.82
C LEU A 79 -2.10 -1.79 -3.36
N LEU A 80 -2.75 -0.66 -3.07
CA LEU A 80 -2.77 -0.08 -1.72
C LEU A 80 -3.64 -0.90 -0.76
N MET A 81 -4.75 -1.46 -1.22
CA MET A 81 -5.55 -2.39 -0.43
C MET A 81 -4.76 -3.65 -0.09
N ALA A 82 -4.05 -4.24 -1.05
CA ALA A 82 -3.20 -5.40 -0.82
C ALA A 82 -2.08 -5.10 0.20
N ARG A 83 -1.38 -3.96 0.05
CA ARG A 83 -0.33 -3.52 0.99
C ARG A 83 -0.86 -3.25 2.39
N ALA A 84 -2.10 -2.78 2.51
CA ALA A 84 -2.74 -2.52 3.79
C ALA A 84 -3.45 -3.75 4.39
N ALA A 85 -3.34 -4.93 3.74
CA ALA A 85 -4.05 -6.15 4.10
C ALA A 85 -5.59 -6.00 4.19
N ILE A 86 -6.14 -5.09 3.39
CA ILE A 86 -7.58 -4.81 3.30
C ILE A 86 -8.17 -5.68 2.19
N LYS A 87 -9.18 -6.47 2.54
CA LYS A 87 -9.90 -7.33 1.60
C LYS A 87 -11.40 -7.12 1.74
N GLY A 88 -12.09 -7.00 0.61
CA GLY A 88 -13.55 -7.05 0.61
C GLY A 88 -14.07 -8.45 0.88
N LEU A 89 -15.37 -8.57 1.09
CA LEU A 89 -16.02 -9.87 1.15
C LEU A 89 -15.81 -10.62 -0.18
N PRO A 90 -15.60 -11.95 -0.14
CA PRO A 90 -15.53 -12.74 -1.36
C PRO A 90 -16.83 -12.56 -2.14
N GLY A 91 -16.70 -12.18 -3.41
CA GLY A 91 -17.84 -12.15 -4.31
C GLY A 91 -18.41 -13.55 -4.51
N THR A 92 -19.70 -13.66 -4.78
CA THR A 92 -20.27 -14.92 -5.25
C THR A 92 -19.61 -15.24 -6.59
N ARG A 93 -18.99 -16.42 -6.69
CA ARG A 93 -18.54 -16.91 -8.01
C ARG A 93 -19.81 -17.08 -8.84
N ARG A 94 -19.85 -16.47 -10.03
CA ARG A 94 -20.93 -16.80 -10.97
C ARG A 94 -20.87 -18.30 -11.22
N PRO A 95 -21.96 -19.05 -11.04
CA PRO A 95 -21.97 -20.47 -11.38
C PRO A 95 -21.60 -20.60 -12.87
N ARG A 96 -20.77 -21.61 -13.17
CA ARG A 96 -20.43 -21.92 -14.56
C ARG A 96 -21.74 -22.29 -15.25
N PRO A 97 -22.06 -21.72 -16.43
CA PRO A 97 -23.25 -22.14 -17.16
C PRO A 97 -23.16 -23.65 -17.43
N PRO A 98 -24.29 -24.39 -17.38
CA PRO A 98 -24.32 -25.79 -17.81
C PRO A 98 -23.88 -25.87 -19.28
N ALA A 99 -23.19 -26.96 -19.61
CA ALA A 99 -22.68 -27.25 -20.95
C ALA A 99 -23.83 -27.39 -21.97
#